data_AF-A0A7V8UDZ2-F1
#
_entry.id   AF-A0A7V8UDZ2-F1
#
_cell.length_a   1.000
_cell.length_b   1.000
_cell.length_c   1.000
_cell.angle_alpha   90.00
_cell.angle_beta   90.00
_cell.angle_gamma   90.00
#
_symmetry.space_group_name_H-M   'P 1'
#
loop_
_entity.id
_entity.type
_entity.pdbx_description
1 polymer ?
#
loop_
_entity_poly.entity_id
_entity_poly.type
_entity_poly.pdbx_seq_one_letter_code
_entity_poly.pdbx_strand_id
1 'polypeptide(L)'
;MTEGTQTFSVSDDHIQYKIPQNVQDAYDIVLDVANRVLRQCKLFSIESLQEENPTVGEIARRLHFICGLMQQLDECSGLEGEATVQKAHEYAKHVQALANAIEKGDVMALDHECNELNRRSFI
;
A
#
# COMPACT_ATOMS: atom_id res chain seq x y z
N MET A 1 -17.34 -53.35 30.66
CA MET A 1 -16.16 -53.43 29.78
C MET A 1 -16.47 -52.57 28.56
N THR A 2 -16.51 -51.25 28.77
CA THR A 2 -15.47 -50.24 28.44
C THR A 2 -15.56 -49.84 26.97
N GLU A 3 -16.47 -48.88 26.74
CA GLU A 3 -16.52 -48.05 25.55
C GLU A 3 -15.17 -47.32 25.42
N GLY A 4 -14.45 -47.60 24.33
CA GLY A 4 -13.21 -46.91 24.01
C GLY A 4 -13.53 -45.48 23.62
N THR A 5 -13.34 -44.55 24.55
CA THR A 5 -13.34 -43.11 24.29
C THR A 5 -12.34 -42.82 23.18
N GLN A 6 -12.84 -42.48 21.99
CA GLN A 6 -12.01 -41.87 20.95
C GLN A 6 -11.59 -40.50 21.48
N THR A 7 -10.34 -40.41 21.92
CA THR A 7 -9.69 -39.15 22.25
C THR A 7 -9.56 -38.32 20.97
N PHE A 8 -10.44 -37.34 20.81
CA PHE A 8 -10.22 -36.23 19.90
C PHE A 8 -9.03 -35.42 20.44
N SER A 9 -7.87 -35.56 19.81
CA SER A 9 -6.76 -34.64 20.01
C SER A 9 -6.97 -33.48 19.05
N VAL A 10 -7.41 -32.34 19.60
CA VAL A 10 -7.24 -31.05 18.91
C VAL A 10 -5.76 -30.75 18.98
N SER A 11 -5.05 -31.14 17.92
CA SER A 11 -3.69 -30.63 17.72
C SER A 11 -3.85 -29.17 17.34
N ASP A 12 -3.04 -28.30 17.97
CA ASP A 12 -2.95 -26.86 17.69
C ASP A 12 -2.44 -26.68 16.25
N ASP A 13 -3.33 -26.86 15.27
CA ASP A 13 -3.08 -26.62 13.86
C ASP A 13 -2.87 -25.12 13.67
N HIS A 14 -1.63 -24.69 13.85
CA HIS A 14 -1.15 -23.46 13.25
C HIS A 14 -1.24 -23.70 11.74
N ILE A 15 -2.26 -23.11 11.11
CA ILE A 15 -2.35 -23.07 9.64
C ILE A 15 -1.08 -22.37 9.17
N GLN A 16 -0.08 -23.14 8.72
CA GLN A 16 1.08 -22.58 8.03
C GLN A 16 0.61 -22.11 6.66
N TYR A 17 0.12 -20.87 6.62
CA TYR A 17 -0.29 -20.20 5.40
C TYR A 17 0.94 -19.53 4.78
N LYS A 18 1.49 -20.15 3.74
CA LYS A 18 2.54 -19.50 2.94
C LYS A 18 1.91 -18.33 2.19
N ILE A 19 2.49 -17.14 2.35
CA ILE A 19 2.07 -15.92 1.67
C ILE A 19 1.94 -16.23 0.17
N PRO A 20 0.75 -16.05 -0.40
CA PRO A 20 0.59 -16.27 -1.82
C PRO A 20 1.28 -15.09 -2.53
N GLN A 21 2.06 -15.42 -3.57
CA GLN A 21 2.90 -14.48 -4.32
C GLN A 21 2.15 -13.22 -4.77
N ASN A 22 0.84 -13.34 -5.00
CA ASN A 22 -0.05 -12.24 -5.38
C ASN A 22 -0.13 -11.11 -4.34
N VAL A 23 0.11 -11.37 -3.05
CA VAL A 23 0.12 -10.35 -1.99
C VAL A 23 1.38 -9.48 -2.10
N GLN A 24 2.54 -10.13 -2.23
CA GLN A 24 3.80 -9.44 -2.46
C GLN A 24 3.76 -8.63 -3.76
N ASP A 25 3.27 -9.24 -4.84
CA ASP A 25 3.12 -8.57 -6.14
C ASP A 25 2.19 -7.35 -6.04
N ALA A 26 1.15 -7.40 -5.21
CA ALA A 26 0.24 -6.28 -4.99
C ALA A 26 0.93 -5.10 -4.28
N TYR A 27 1.76 -5.36 -3.26
CA TYR A 27 2.55 -4.31 -2.63
C TYR A 27 3.58 -3.69 -3.58
N ASP A 28 4.22 -4.50 -4.42
CA ASP A 28 5.15 -4.00 -5.44
C ASP A 28 4.43 -3.12 -6.49
N ILE A 29 3.20 -3.49 -6.88
CA ILE A 29 2.36 -2.66 -7.75
C ILE A 29 2.03 -1.32 -7.08
N VAL A 30 1.71 -1.30 -5.77
CA VAL A 30 1.46 -0.05 -5.05
C VAL A 30 2.68 0.87 -5.12
N LEU A 31 3.88 0.33 -4.91
CA LEU A 31 5.12 1.08 -5.01
C LEU A 31 5.36 1.62 -6.42
N ASP A 32 5.16 0.82 -7.46
CA ASP A 32 5.34 1.27 -8.85
C ASP A 32 4.37 2.39 -9.21
N VAL A 33 3.09 2.24 -8.89
CA VAL A 33 2.07 3.27 -9.15
C VAL A 33 2.39 4.56 -8.41
N ALA A 34 2.77 4.50 -7.14
CA ALA A 34 3.14 5.68 -6.38
C ALA A 34 4.37 6.41 -6.98
N ASN A 35 5.35 5.66 -7.50
CA ASN A 35 6.49 6.26 -8.22
C ASN A 35 6.10 6.89 -9.56
N ARG A 36 5.07 6.37 -10.25
CA ARG A 36 4.54 6.99 -11.47
C ARG A 36 3.84 8.31 -11.14
N VAL A 37 3.03 8.34 -10.08
CA VAL A 37 2.39 9.58 -9.58
C VAL A 37 3.44 10.62 -9.24
N LEU A 38 4.51 10.26 -8.52
CA LEU A 38 5.60 11.19 -8.22
C LEU A 38 6.21 11.78 -9.49
N ARG A 39 6.46 10.94 -10.50
CA ARG A 39 7.00 11.41 -11.78
C ARG A 39 6.05 12.39 -12.46
N GLN A 40 4.75 12.13 -12.47
CA GLN A 40 3.77 13.09 -13.01
C GLN A 40 3.77 14.41 -12.24
N CYS A 41 3.78 14.35 -10.90
CA CYS A 41 3.79 15.55 -10.05
C CYS A 41 5.02 16.45 -10.27
N LYS A 42 6.14 15.87 -10.70
CA LYS A 42 7.36 16.61 -11.05
C LYS A 42 7.37 17.19 -12.46
N LEU A 43 6.53 16.68 -13.35
CA LEU A 43 6.53 17.02 -14.78
C LEU A 43 5.43 18.00 -15.18
N PHE A 44 4.30 17.98 -14.46
CA PHE A 44 3.10 18.73 -14.82
C PHE A 44 2.79 19.83 -13.80
N SER A 45 2.10 20.89 -14.24
CA SER A 45 1.61 21.93 -13.33
C SER A 45 0.45 21.40 -12.48
N ILE A 46 0.14 22.08 -11.36
CA ILE A 46 -1.02 21.70 -10.56
C ILE A 46 -2.30 21.74 -11.38
N GLU A 47 -2.52 22.74 -12.24
CA GLU A 47 -3.75 22.79 -13.05
C GLU A 47 -3.86 21.56 -13.95
N SER A 48 -2.74 21.15 -14.56
CA SER A 48 -2.71 19.94 -15.39
C SER A 48 -3.01 18.67 -14.58
N LEU A 49 -2.47 18.57 -13.36
CA LEU A 49 -2.69 17.43 -12.47
C LEU A 49 -4.13 17.36 -11.93
N GLN A 50 -4.79 18.51 -11.78
CA GLN A 50 -6.22 18.58 -11.39
C GLN A 50 -7.15 18.08 -12.50
N GLU A 51 -6.73 18.20 -13.77
CA GLU A 51 -7.49 17.76 -14.94
C GLU A 51 -7.25 16.28 -15.32
N GLU A 52 -6.29 15.60 -14.66
CA GLU A 52 -6.00 14.18 -14.93
C GLU A 52 -7.19 13.27 -14.58
N ASN A 53 -7.32 12.19 -15.36
CA ASN A 53 -8.30 11.13 -15.13
C ASN A 53 -7.62 9.75 -15.25
N PRO A 54 -7.54 8.95 -14.17
CA PRO A 54 -8.04 9.24 -12.82
C PRO A 54 -7.25 10.38 -12.16
N THR A 55 -7.91 11.12 -11.28
CA THR A 55 -7.24 12.13 -10.44
C THR A 55 -6.24 11.46 -9.50
N VAL A 56 -5.21 12.19 -9.08
CA VAL A 56 -4.25 11.69 -8.08
C VAL A 56 -4.94 11.27 -6.78
N GLY A 57 -6.02 11.94 -6.38
CA GLY A 57 -6.84 11.56 -5.23
C GLY A 57 -7.58 10.23 -5.41
N GLU A 58 -8.06 9.92 -6.61
CA GLU A 58 -8.63 8.61 -6.92
C GLU A 58 -7.57 7.51 -6.88
N ILE A 59 -6.37 7.79 -7.38
CA ILE A 59 -5.24 6.86 -7.29
C ILE A 59 -4.91 6.59 -5.83
N ALA A 60 -4.75 7.62 -4.99
CA ALA A 60 -4.46 7.49 -3.57
C ALA A 60 -5.47 6.59 -2.84
N ARG A 61 -6.78 6.80 -3.08
CA ARG A 61 -7.84 5.96 -2.50
C ARG A 61 -7.71 4.50 -2.92
N ARG A 62 -7.40 4.23 -4.18
CA ARG A 62 -7.20 2.85 -4.69
C ARG A 62 -5.98 2.19 -4.05
N LEU A 63 -4.87 2.92 -3.91
CA LEU A 63 -3.66 2.41 -3.25
C LEU A 63 -3.93 2.05 -1.78
N HIS A 64 -4.61 2.94 -1.04
CA HIS A 64 -5.00 2.66 0.34
C HIS A 64 -5.91 1.46 0.46
N PHE A 65 -6.87 1.31 -0.45
CA PHE A 65 -7.77 0.16 -0.48
C PHE A 65 -6.99 -1.15 -0.70
N ILE A 66 -6.06 -1.18 -1.65
CA ILE A 66 -5.22 -2.36 -1.91
C ILE A 66 -4.37 -2.69 -0.67
N CYS A 67 -3.67 -1.71 -0.10
CA CYS A 67 -2.87 -1.95 1.10
C CYS A 67 -3.71 -2.48 2.28
N GLY A 68 -4.92 -1.95 2.47
CA GLY A 68 -5.82 -2.42 3.52
C GLY A 68 -6.32 -3.86 3.30
N LEU A 69 -6.61 -4.24 2.05
CA LEU A 69 -6.97 -5.62 1.73
C LEU A 69 -5.81 -6.58 1.95
N MET A 70 -4.59 -6.20 1.53
CA MET A 70 -3.42 -7.04 1.71
C MET A 70 -3.07 -7.18 3.21
N GLN A 71 -3.18 -6.10 3.98
CA GLN A 71 -2.97 -6.15 5.43
C GLN A 71 -3.90 -7.16 6.13
N GLN A 72 -5.15 -7.27 5.72
CA GLN A 72 -6.09 -8.27 6.27
C GLN A 72 -5.65 -9.71 5.97
N LEU A 73 -5.01 -9.95 4.81
CA LEU A 73 -4.43 -11.24 4.45
C LEU A 73 -3.11 -11.50 5.21
N ASP A 74 -2.36 -10.45 5.49
CA ASP A 74 -1.09 -10.48 6.22
C ASP A 74 -1.29 -10.82 7.70
N GLU A 75 -2.33 -10.27 8.34
CA GLU A 75 -2.73 -10.61 9.72
C GLU A 75 -3.07 -12.11 9.87
N CYS A 76 -3.51 -12.76 8.78
CA CYS A 76 -3.79 -14.19 8.75
C CYS A 76 -2.54 -15.05 8.49
N SER A 77 -1.43 -14.46 8.03
CA SER A 77 -0.24 -15.17 7.55
C SER A 77 1.07 -14.82 8.27
N GLY A 78 1.05 -13.81 9.15
CA GLY A 78 2.20 -13.44 9.99
C GLY A 78 3.20 -12.48 9.33
N LEU A 79 2.73 -11.66 8.39
CA LEU A 79 3.55 -10.72 7.61
C LEU A 79 3.88 -9.39 8.33
N GLU A 80 3.45 -9.23 9.58
CA GLU A 80 3.78 -8.05 10.39
C GLU A 80 5.30 -7.88 10.51
N GLY A 81 5.85 -6.91 9.77
CA GLY A 81 7.25 -6.49 9.87
C GLY A 81 8.07 -6.57 8.58
N GLU A 82 7.51 -7.02 7.46
CA GLU A 82 8.23 -6.92 6.18
C GLU A 82 8.38 -5.46 5.72
N ALA A 83 9.61 -5.06 5.41
CA ALA A 83 9.95 -3.71 5.02
C ALA A 83 9.13 -3.22 3.81
N THR A 84 8.73 -4.13 2.91
CA THR A 84 7.92 -3.82 1.73
C THR A 84 6.49 -3.41 2.09
N VAL A 85 5.87 -4.08 3.07
CA VAL A 85 4.52 -3.75 3.57
C VAL A 85 4.52 -2.33 4.14
N GLN A 86 5.43 -2.06 5.07
CA GLN A 86 5.56 -0.73 5.69
C GLN A 86 5.79 0.37 4.64
N LYS A 87 6.65 0.10 3.66
CA LYS A 87 6.96 1.02 2.57
C LYS A 87 5.75 1.28 1.68
N ALA A 88 4.99 0.26 1.30
CA ALA A 88 3.80 0.43 0.46
C ALA A 88 2.73 1.29 1.15
N HIS A 89 2.50 1.09 2.46
CA HIS A 89 1.61 1.95 3.24
C HIS A 89 2.12 3.39 3.33
N GLU A 90 3.42 3.60 3.50
CA GLU A 90 4.03 4.93 3.52
C GLU A 90 3.88 5.64 2.15
N TYR A 91 4.13 4.93 1.05
CA TYR A 91 3.96 5.47 -0.29
C TYR A 91 2.51 5.85 -0.59
N ALA A 92 1.54 5.03 -0.18
CA ALA A 92 0.13 5.36 -0.31
C ALA A 92 -0.22 6.66 0.45
N LYS A 93 0.31 6.85 1.67
CA LYS A 93 0.11 8.07 2.46
C LYS A 93 0.68 9.30 1.78
N HIS A 94 1.88 9.22 1.21
CA HIS A 94 2.47 10.34 0.49
C HIS A 94 1.70 10.65 -0.80
N VAL A 95 1.20 9.65 -1.53
CA VAL A 95 0.34 9.89 -2.69
C VAL A 95 -0.96 10.59 -2.28
N GLN A 96 -1.51 10.28 -1.11
CA GLN A 96 -2.62 11.04 -0.53
C GLN A 96 -2.23 12.48 -0.17
N ALA A 97 -1.04 12.72 0.36
CA ALA A 97 -0.55 14.06 0.66
C ALA A 97 -0.36 14.90 -0.61
N LEU A 98 0.21 14.31 -1.67
CA LEU A 98 0.29 14.90 -3.01
C LEU A 98 -1.10 15.26 -3.55
N ALA A 99 -2.06 14.34 -3.46
CA ALA A 99 -3.43 14.59 -3.87
C ALA A 99 -4.05 15.80 -3.15
N ASN A 100 -3.86 15.88 -1.82
CA ASN A 100 -4.38 16.98 -1.01
C ASN A 100 -3.73 18.32 -1.39
N ALA A 101 -2.44 18.33 -1.73
CA ALA A 101 -1.73 19.52 -2.19
C ALA A 101 -2.25 19.99 -3.57
N ILE A 102 -2.44 19.05 -4.50
CA ILE A 102 -3.01 19.32 -5.82
C ILE A 102 -4.42 19.90 -5.70
N GLU A 103 -5.29 19.28 -4.90
CA GLU A 103 -6.68 19.74 -4.70
C GLU A 103 -6.73 21.16 -4.12
N LYS A 104 -5.79 21.52 -3.24
CA LYS A 104 -5.73 22.83 -2.58
C LYS A 104 -4.99 23.90 -3.40
N GLY A 105 -4.35 23.55 -4.51
CA GLY A 105 -3.49 24.49 -5.23
C GLY A 105 -2.18 24.82 -4.50
N ASP A 106 -1.77 23.98 -3.54
CA ASP A 106 -0.63 24.25 -2.66
C ASP A 106 0.68 23.75 -3.27
N VAL A 107 1.32 24.61 -4.06
CA VAL A 107 2.59 24.33 -4.74
C VAL A 107 3.71 24.00 -3.75
N MET A 108 3.75 24.63 -2.58
CA MET A 108 4.82 24.37 -1.61
C MET A 108 4.65 23.00 -0.96
N ALA A 109 3.42 22.63 -0.59
CA ALA A 109 3.14 21.30 -0.09
C ALA A 109 3.42 20.22 -1.14
N LEU A 110 3.07 20.48 -2.41
CA LEU A 110 3.35 19.55 -3.51
C LEU A 110 4.85 19.30 -3.67
N ASP A 111 5.65 20.36 -3.69
CA ASP A 111 7.11 20.24 -3.83
C ASP A 111 7.74 19.56 -2.61
N HIS A 112 7.27 19.88 -1.40
CA HIS A 112 7.71 19.21 -0.18
C HIS A 112 7.49 17.69 -0.23
N GLU A 113 6.26 17.26 -0.55
CA GLU A 113 5.92 15.84 -0.63
C GLU A 113 6.65 15.13 -1.79
N CYS A 114 6.85 15.81 -2.92
CA CYS A 114 7.66 15.28 -4.01
C CYS A 114 9.10 15.02 -3.57
N ASN A 115 9.68 15.92 -2.77
CA ASN A 115 11.02 15.76 -2.24
C ASN A 115 11.11 14.64 -1.21
N GLU A 116 10.14 14.54 -0.30
CA GLU A 116 10.08 13.46 0.70
C GLU A 116 9.94 12.08 0.04
N LEU A 117 9.03 11.91 -0.92
CA LEU A 117 8.88 10.63 -1.62
C LEU A 117 10.14 10.30 -2.42
N ASN A 118 10.76 11.29 -3.08
CA ASN A 118 11.95 11.08 -3.89
C ASN A 118 13.19 10.69 -3.06
N ARG A 119 13.35 11.24 -1.84
CA ARG A 119 14.45 10.85 -0.94
C ARG A 119 14.33 9.40 -0.46
N ARG A 120 13.12 8.85 -0.48
CA ARG A 120 12.79 7.50 -0.02
C ARG A 120 12.63 6.49 -1.17
N SER A 121 12.63 6.96 -2.43
CA SER A 121 12.66 6.11 -3.61
C SER A 121 14.04 5.47 -3.79
N PHE A 122 14.14 4.25 -3.26
CA PHE A 122 15.23 3.30 -3.50
C PHE A 122 15.08 2.50 -4.81
N ILE A 123 14.50 3.10 -5.86
CA ILE A 123 14.62 2.53 -7.21
C ILE A 123 15.93 3.04 -7.81
#